data_AF-A0A498KMD8-F1
#
_entry.id   AF-A0A498KMD8-F1
#
_cell.length_a   1.000
_cell.length_b   1.000
_cell.length_c   1.000
_cell.angle_alpha   90.00
_cell.angle_beta   90.00
_cell.angle_gamma   90.00
#
_symmetry.space_group_name_H-M   'P 1'
#
loop_
_entity.id
_entity.type
_entity.pdbx_description
1 polymer ?
#
loop_
_entity_poly.entity_id
_entity_poly.type
_entity_poly.pdbx_seq_one_letter_code
_entity_poly.pdbx_strand_id
1 'polypeptide(L)'
;MGDWVMSLAEQLSPPDFDLFMMLCWVIWGARNSRLWNDKSSNPDNFRWKRPPRGQLKLNVDGAWNKELNTGVLVLLFVTARGTLLLLL
;
A
#
# COMPACT_ATOMS: atom_id res chain seq x y z
N MET A 1 18.12 0.58 1.42
CA MET A 1 17.03 1.50 1.83
C MET A 1 15.65 0.93 1.49
N GLY A 2 15.54 -0.39 1.22
CA GLY A 2 14.29 -1.08 0.88
C GLY A 2 13.86 -2.12 1.93
N ASP A 3 14.54 -2.14 3.06
CA ASP A 3 14.59 -3.28 3.97
C ASP A 3 13.67 -3.06 5.18
N TRP A 4 13.35 -1.79 5.48
CA TRP A 4 12.67 -1.39 6.71
C TRP A 4 11.27 -2.01 6.88
N VAL A 5 10.50 -2.18 5.79
CA VAL A 5 9.18 -2.85 5.85
C VAL A 5 9.33 -4.31 6.22
N MET A 6 10.32 -4.98 5.64
CA MET A 6 10.58 -6.40 5.94
C MET A 6 11.12 -6.54 7.37
N SER A 7 11.99 -5.63 7.81
CA SER A 7 12.43 -5.60 9.20
C SER A 7 11.28 -5.36 10.18
N LEU A 8 10.27 -4.57 9.82
CA LEU A 8 9.06 -4.41 10.64
C LEU A 8 8.18 -5.67 10.61
N ALA A 9 8.06 -6.33 9.47
CA ALA A 9 7.32 -7.60 9.34
C ALA A 9 7.95 -8.73 10.19
N GLU A 10 9.28 -8.71 10.36
CA GLU A 10 10.00 -9.64 11.22
C GLU A 10 9.88 -9.31 12.73
N GLN A 11 9.66 -8.04 13.08
CA GLN A 11 9.61 -7.58 14.47
C GLN A 11 8.20 -7.56 15.06
N LEU A 12 7.17 -7.40 14.23
CA LEU A 12 5.79 -7.26 14.68
C LEU A 12 5.05 -8.60 14.63
N SER A 13 4.09 -8.77 15.55
CA SER A 13 3.11 -9.86 15.41
C SER A 13 2.26 -9.64 14.15
N PRO A 14 1.68 -10.69 13.54
CA PRO A 14 0.84 -10.51 12.35
C PRO A 14 -0.30 -9.48 12.55
N PRO A 15 -1.07 -9.49 13.67
CA PRO A 15 -2.10 -8.48 13.91
C PRO A 15 -1.55 -7.05 14.05
N ASP A 16 -0.39 -6.88 14.67
CA ASP A 16 0.23 -5.56 14.82
C ASP A 16 0.78 -5.04 13.48
N PHE A 17 1.32 -5.94 12.65
CA PHE A 17 1.75 -5.62 11.30
C PHE A 17 0.55 -5.23 10.42
N ASP A 18 -0.55 -5.96 10.51
CA ASP A 18 -1.79 -5.63 9.80
C ASP A 18 -2.32 -4.26 10.22
N LEU A 19 -2.36 -3.99 11.53
CA LEU A 19 -2.75 -2.68 12.06
C LEU A 19 -1.81 -1.57 11.56
N PHE A 20 -0.51 -1.79 11.60
CA PHE A 20 0.49 -0.84 11.09
C PHE A 20 0.26 -0.51 9.61
N MET A 21 0.02 -1.53 8.78
CA MET A 21 -0.23 -1.37 7.36
C MET A 21 -1.58 -0.68 7.08
N MET A 22 -2.62 -1.00 7.87
CA MET A 22 -3.91 -0.31 7.81
C MET A 22 -3.78 1.19 8.15
N LEU A 23 -3.00 1.54 9.17
CA LEU A 23 -2.72 2.94 9.51
C LEU A 23 -1.96 3.64 8.37
N CYS A 24 -0.94 2.99 7.80
CA CYS A 24 -0.21 3.51 6.64
C CYS A 24 -1.14 3.78 5.45
N TRP A 25 -2.08 2.85 5.16
CA TRP A 25 -3.08 3.02 4.10
C TRP A 25 -4.00 4.21 4.36
N VAL A 26 -4.55 4.37 5.57
CA VAL A 26 -5.41 5.51 5.93
C VAL A 26 -4.66 6.84 5.79
N ILE A 27 -3.41 6.92 6.27
CA ILE A 27 -2.57 8.13 6.15
C ILE A 27 -2.30 8.44 4.68
N TRP A 28 -1.93 7.43 3.88
CA TRP A 28 -1.72 7.60 2.45
C TRP A 28 -2.97 8.09 1.74
N GLY A 29 -4.13 7.53 2.06
CA GLY A 29 -5.44 7.94 1.53
C GLY A 29 -5.74 9.40 1.86
N ALA A 30 -5.59 9.81 3.13
CA ALA A 30 -5.80 11.19 3.57
C ALA A 30 -4.84 12.17 2.86
N ARG A 31 -3.56 11.82 2.72
CA ARG A 31 -2.58 12.61 1.96
C ARG A 31 -3.00 12.73 0.49
N ASN A 32 -3.38 11.62 -0.13
CA ASN A 32 -3.78 11.60 -1.54
C ASN A 32 -5.02 12.46 -1.76
N SER A 33 -6.05 12.34 -0.94
CA SER A 33 -7.24 13.20 -1.05
C SER A 33 -6.86 14.68 -1.07
N ARG A 34 -5.90 15.11 -0.22
CA ARG A 34 -5.38 16.50 -0.27
C ARG A 34 -4.58 16.78 -1.55
N LEU A 35 -3.67 15.89 -1.92
CA LEU A 35 -2.79 16.07 -3.09
C LEU A 35 -3.57 16.16 -4.41
N TRP A 36 -4.67 15.43 -4.52
CA TRP A 36 -5.44 15.27 -5.76
C TRP A 36 -6.68 16.17 -5.83
N ASN A 37 -7.28 16.57 -4.70
CA ASN A 37 -8.43 17.47 -4.71
C ASN A 37 -8.06 18.94 -5.01
N ASP A 38 -6.78 19.32 -4.85
CA ASP A 38 -6.30 20.71 -5.03
C ASP A 38 -5.47 20.94 -6.31
N LYS A 39 -5.50 20.06 -7.32
CA LYS A 39 -4.65 20.22 -8.53
C LYS A 39 -5.40 20.29 -9.85
N SER A 40 -5.25 21.44 -10.52
CA SER A 40 -5.18 21.54 -11.98
C SER A 40 -3.79 21.11 -12.44
N SER A 41 -3.61 19.88 -12.90
CA SER A 41 -2.30 19.45 -13.41
C SER A 41 -2.41 18.48 -14.57
N ASN A 42 -1.54 18.67 -15.55
CA ASN A 42 -1.41 17.85 -16.75
C ASN A 42 -1.36 16.36 -16.37
N PRO A 43 -2.32 15.53 -16.81
CA PRO A 43 -2.46 14.12 -16.41
C PRO A 43 -1.23 13.25 -16.74
N ASP A 44 -0.36 13.67 -17.65
CA ASP A 44 0.85 12.91 -18.04
C ASP A 44 1.87 12.72 -16.91
N ASN A 45 1.96 13.65 -15.95
CA ASN A 45 2.91 13.57 -14.84
C ASN A 45 2.54 12.52 -13.78
N PHE A 46 1.34 11.96 -13.88
CA PHE A 46 0.77 11.08 -12.85
C PHE A 46 0.41 9.69 -13.38
N ARG A 47 0.75 9.41 -14.64
CA ARG A 47 0.46 8.11 -15.25
C ARG A 47 1.31 7.02 -14.61
N TRP A 48 0.66 5.91 -14.28
CA TRP A 48 1.33 4.73 -13.73
C TRP A 48 2.45 4.24 -14.66
N LYS A 49 3.61 3.94 -14.08
CA LYS A 49 4.75 3.31 -14.77
C LYS A 49 5.10 1.99 -14.08
N ARG A 50 5.52 1.00 -14.86
CA ARG A 50 5.99 -0.29 -14.34
C ARG A 50 7.20 -0.08 -13.43
N PRO A 51 7.37 -0.90 -12.38
CA PRO A 51 8.60 -0.90 -11.59
C PRO A 51 9.79 -1.26 -12.50
N PRO A 52 10.92 -0.54 -12.41
CA PRO A 52 12.19 -0.95 -13.01
C PRO A 52 12.62 -2.35 -12.54
N ARG A 53 13.50 -3.02 -13.30
CA ARG A 53 14.07 -4.30 -12.87
C ARG A 53 14.78 -4.14 -11.52
N GLY A 54 14.58 -5.11 -10.63
CA GLY A 54 15.11 -5.08 -9.26
C GLY A 54 14.25 -4.28 -8.27
N GLN A 55 13.18 -3.63 -8.72
CA GLN A 55 12.23 -2.95 -7.85
C GLN A 55 10.90 -3.71 -7.75
N LEU A 56 10.28 -3.57 -6.59
CA LEU A 56 8.97 -4.11 -6.25
C LEU A 56 8.03 -2.95 -5.97
N LYS A 57 6.83 -2.99 -6.53
CA LYS A 57 5.75 -2.12 -6.08
C LYS A 57 4.82 -2.91 -5.18
N LEU A 58 4.60 -2.39 -3.99
CA LEU A 58 3.57 -2.87 -3.07
C LEU A 58 2.38 -1.94 -3.16
N ASN A 59 1.22 -2.47 -3.52
CA ASN A 59 -0.07 -1.83 -3.28
C ASN A 59 -0.63 -2.41 -1.99
N VAL A 60 -1.00 -1.54 -1.07
CA VAL A 60 -1.66 -1.86 0.19
C VAL A 60 -3.09 -1.34 0.05
N ASP A 61 -4.07 -2.20 0.27
CA ASP A 61 -5.47 -1.79 0.33
C ASP A 61 -6.15 -2.42 1.53
N GLY A 62 -7.27 -1.85 1.97
CA GLY A 62 -7.94 -2.32 3.17
C GLY A 62 -9.43 -2.04 3.17
N ALA A 63 -10.17 -2.88 3.89
CA ALA A 63 -11.58 -2.69 4.15
C ALA A 63 -11.85 -2.79 5.66
N TRP A 64 -12.80 -1.98 6.15
CA TRP A 64 -13.19 -1.98 7.56
C TRP A 64 -14.69 -2.17 7.71
N ASN A 65 -15.09 -3.08 8.60
CA ASN A 65 -16.46 -3.30 9.02
C ASN A 65 -16.66 -2.77 10.44
N LYS A 66 -17.45 -1.70 10.59
CA LYS A 66 -17.75 -1.07 11.88
C LYS A 66 -18.59 -1.93 12.81
N GLU A 67 -19.53 -2.70 12.27
CA GLU A 67 -20.49 -3.50 13.06
C GLU A 67 -19.79 -4.68 13.72
N LEU A 68 -18.90 -5.34 12.97
CA LEU A 68 -18.13 -6.48 13.46
C LEU A 68 -16.83 -6.06 14.14
N ASN A 69 -16.49 -4.76 14.12
CA ASN A 69 -15.21 -4.23 14.59
C ASN A 69 -14.00 -5.00 14.01
N THR A 70 -14.05 -5.30 12.71
CA THR A 70 -13.04 -6.09 12.00
C THR A 70 -12.55 -5.36 10.76
N GLY A 71 -11.29 -5.57 10.43
CA GLY A 71 -10.67 -5.07 9.20
C GLY A 71 -10.04 -6.21 8.42
N VAL A 72 -9.88 -6.00 7.12
CA VAL A 72 -9.12 -6.88 6.22
C VAL A 72 -8.11 -6.02 5.48
N LEU A 73 -6.88 -6.52 5.39
CA LEU A 73 -5.80 -5.94 4.61
C LEU A 73 -5.58 -6.80 3.36
N VAL A 74 -5.30 -6.16 2.23
CA VAL A 74 -4.90 -6.82 0.99
C VAL A 74 -3.58 -6.22 0.53
N LEU A 75 -2.58 -7.08 0.39
CA LEU A 75 -1.27 -6.72 -0.14
C LEU A 75 -1.13 -7.28 -1.56
N LEU A 76 -0.77 -6.40 -2.49
CA LEU A 76 -0.55 -6.76 -3.89
C LEU A 76 0.85 -6.32 -4.31
N PHE A 77 1.67 -7.32 -4.60
CA PHE A 77 3.04 -7.13 -5.05
C PHE A 77 3.12 -7.17 -6.58
N VAL A 78 3.75 -6.17 -7.18
CA VAL A 78 3.97 -6.05 -8.62
C VAL A 78 5.45 -5.99 -8.93
N THR A 79 5.92 -6.89 -9.79
CA THR A 79 7.29 -6.90 -10.30
C THR A 79 7.38 -6.33 -11.72
N ALA A 80 8.59 -6.06 -12.19
CA ALA A 80 8.85 -5.66 -13.58
C ALA A 80 8.34 -6.68 -14.63
N ARG A 81 8.09 -7.94 -14.23
CA ARG A 81 7.57 -9.01 -15.09
C ARG A 81 6.03 -9.15 -15.05
N GLY A 82 5.34 -8.34 -14.24
CA GLY A 82 3.88 -8.38 -14.11
C GLY A 82 3.35 -9.50 -13.19
N THR A 83 4.22 -10.14 -12.40
CA THR A 83 3.79 -11.14 -11.42
C THR A 83 2.98 -10.48 -10.31
N LEU A 84 1.80 -11.05 -10.03
CA LEU A 84 0.90 -10.70 -8.92
C LEU A 84 1.08 -11.74 -7.82
N LEU A 85 1.47 -11.31 -6.62
CA LEU A 85 1.32 -12.13 -5.41
C LEU A 85 0.21 -11.50 -4.56
N LEU A 86 -0.85 -12.27 -4.30
CA LEU A 86 -1.91 -11.95 -3.35
C LEU A 86 -1.61 -12.72 -2.07
N LEU A 87 -1.47 -12.01 -0.95
CA LEU A 87 -1.45 -12.61 0.38
C LEU A 87 -2.77 -12.22 1.06
N LEU A 88 -3.54 -13.24 1.45
CA LEU A 88 -4.82 -13.16 2.16
C LEU A 88 -4.59 -13.09 3.66
#